data_AF-A0A4V1UNP9-F1
#
_entry.id   AF-A0A4V1UNP9-F1
#
_cell.length_a   1.000
_cell.length_b   1.000
_cell.length_c   1.000
_cell.angle_alpha   90.00
_cell.angle_beta   90.00
_cell.angle_gamma   90.00
#
_symmetry.space_group_name_H-M   'P 1'
#
loop_
_entity.id
_entity.type
_entity.pdbx_description
1 polymer ?
#
loop_
_entity_poly.entity_id
_entity_poly.type
_entity_poly.pdbx_seq_one_letter_code
_entity_poly.pdbx_strand_id
1 'polypeptide(L)'
;MSDAAYRQKMFALVEACSASGLTQKQWCAEQGITMDKFQYWNRRYKAARHTEPATGPAFIPINLPSLTAQPIAELHYPDGRRLLIHAGIDAPFLKTLLS
;
A
#
# COMPACT_ATOMS: atom_id res chain seq x y z
N MET A 1 15.89 37.16 0.60
CA MET A 1 16.07 35.81 0.05
C MET A 1 15.13 35.66 -1.14
N SER A 2 15.58 35.21 -2.30
CA SER A 2 14.69 35.02 -3.46
C SER A 2 13.73 33.85 -3.24
N ASP A 3 12.55 33.92 -3.86
CA ASP A 3 11.53 32.86 -3.80
C ASP A 3 12.07 31.49 -4.24
N ALA A 4 12.98 31.50 -5.24
CA ALA A 4 13.65 30.30 -5.73
C ALA A 4 14.58 29.66 -4.68
N ALA A 5 15.35 30.47 -3.96
CA ALA A 5 16.25 29.98 -2.90
C ALA A 5 15.47 29.41 -1.71
N TYR A 6 14.35 30.05 -1.36
CA TYR A 6 13.47 29.53 -0.32
C TYR A 6 12.82 28.20 -0.71
N ARG A 7 12.34 28.08 -1.95
CA ARG A 7 11.83 26.81 -2.49
C ARG A 7 12.88 25.71 -2.41
N GLN A 8 14.11 25.98 -2.85
CA GLN A 8 15.20 25.00 -2.82
C GLN A 8 15.49 24.53 -1.38
N LYS A 9 15.52 25.45 -0.42
CA LYS A 9 15.67 25.11 0.99
C LYS A 9 14.56 24.19 1.50
N MET A 10 13.30 24.49 1.16
CA MET A 10 12.17 23.66 1.60
C MET A 10 12.18 22.28 0.95
N PHE A 11 12.65 22.15 -0.30
CA PHE A 11 12.81 20.86 -0.96
C PHE A 11 13.92 20.01 -0.32
N ALA A 12 15.07 20.62 0.00
CA ALA A 12 16.15 19.93 0.72
C ALA A 12 15.69 19.39 2.09
N LEU A 13 14.81 20.14 2.77
CA LEU A 13 14.20 19.71 4.03
C LEU A 13 13.28 18.48 3.85
N VAL A 14 12.49 18.43 2.77
CA VAL A 14 11.66 17.24 2.44
C VAL A 14 12.54 16.01 2.15
N GLU A 15 13.65 16.19 1.44
CA GLU A 15 14.60 15.10 1.16
C GLU A 15 15.28 14.59 2.44
N ALA A 16 15.75 15.51 3.29
CA ALA A 16 16.35 15.16 4.58
C ALA A 16 15.36 14.39 5.48
N CYS A 17 14.08 14.77 5.49
CA CYS A 17 13.05 14.03 6.20
C CYS A 17 12.92 12.59 5.68
N SER A 18 12.91 12.39 4.36
CA SER A 18 12.82 11.06 3.76
C SER A 18 14.04 10.18 4.06
N ALA A 19 15.23 10.78 4.16
CA ALA A 19 16.47 10.07 4.47
C ALA A 19 16.64 9.77 5.97
N SER A 20 15.95 10.52 6.85
CA SER A 20 16.09 10.41 8.31
C SER A 20 15.58 9.09 8.90
N GLY A 21 14.68 8.38 8.21
CA GLY A 21 14.00 7.21 8.76
C GLY A 21 12.98 7.51 9.87
N LEU A 22 12.84 8.77 10.28
CA LEU A 22 11.85 9.22 11.25
C LEU A 22 10.48 9.44 10.60
N THR A 23 9.42 9.40 11.40
CA THR A 23 8.11 9.83 10.92
C THR A 23 8.14 11.34 10.60
N GLN A 24 7.34 11.78 9.62
CA GLN A 24 7.23 13.20 9.26
C GLN A 24 6.91 14.08 10.48
N LYS A 25 6.11 13.56 11.43
CA LYS A 25 5.72 14.28 12.65
C LYS A 25 6.91 14.50 13.60
N GLN A 26 7.71 13.47 13.84
CA GLN A 26 8.89 13.55 14.69
C GLN A 26 9.92 14.49 14.07
N TRP A 27 10.20 14.31 12.78
CA TRP A 27 11.17 15.12 12.07
C TRP A 27 10.77 16.61 12.01
N CYS A 28 9.49 16.92 11.77
CA CYS A 28 8.98 18.29 11.80
C CYS A 28 9.14 18.94 13.18
N ALA A 29 8.91 18.19 14.26
CA ALA A 29 9.07 18.68 15.62
C ALA A 29 10.54 19.00 15.93
N GLU A 30 11.48 18.13 15.54
CA GLU A 30 12.92 18.35 15.73
C GLU A 30 13.46 19.55 14.92
N GLN A 31 12.95 19.76 13.71
CA GLN A 31 13.40 20.84 12.83
C GLN A 31 12.64 22.16 13.03
N GLY A 32 11.67 22.21 13.96
CA GLY A 32 10.88 23.41 14.24
C GLY A 32 9.96 23.83 13.09
N ILE A 33 9.48 22.88 12.28
CA ILE A 33 8.61 23.13 11.13
C ILE A 33 7.20 22.65 11.48
N THR A 34 6.18 23.45 11.17
CA THR A 34 4.80 23.00 11.33
C THR A 34 4.44 21.93 10.31
N MET A 35 3.63 20.95 10.72
CA MET A 35 3.19 19.85 9.86
C MET A 35 2.53 20.35 8.57
N ASP A 36 1.64 21.34 8.66
CA ASP A 36 0.91 21.86 7.50
C ASP A 36 1.84 22.49 6.47
N LYS A 37 2.85 23.24 6.95
CA LYS A 37 3.88 23.83 6.10
C LYS A 37 4.71 22.75 5.44
N PHE A 38 5.11 21.72 6.17
CA PHE A 38 5.85 20.59 5.61
C PHE A 38 5.03 19.86 4.55
N GLN A 39 3.77 19.53 4.83
CA GLN A 39 2.88 18.83 3.88
C GLN A 39 2.68 19.64 2.59
N TYR A 40 2.54 20.95 2.69
CA TYR A 40 2.46 21.84 1.53
C TYR A 40 3.68 21.70 0.62
N TRP A 41 4.88 21.75 1.20
CA TRP A 41 6.13 21.64 0.45
C TRP A 41 6.39 20.22 -0.06
N ASN A 42 6.01 19.18 0.70
CA ASN A 42 6.08 17.79 0.27
C ASN A 42 5.20 17.54 -0.96
N ARG A 43 3.97 18.05 -0.97
CA ARG A 43 3.08 17.97 -2.15
C ARG A 43 3.70 18.67 -3.37
N ARG A 44 4.26 19.87 -3.19
CA ARG A 44 4.94 20.61 -4.26
C ARG A 44 6.20 19.90 -4.76
N TYR A 45 6.96 19.30 -3.86
CA TYR A 45 8.17 18.53 -4.18
C TYR A 45 7.82 17.31 -5.03
N LYS A 46 6.80 16.53 -4.63
CA LYS A 46 6.27 15.41 -5.43
C LYS A 46 5.81 15.86 -6.81
N ALA A 47 5.00 16.92 -6.89
CA ALA A 47 4.51 17.44 -8.17
C ALA A 47 5.66 17.87 -9.10
N ALA A 48 6.71 18.51 -8.56
CA ALA A 48 7.89 18.89 -9.35
C ALA A 48 8.69 17.69 -9.86
N ARG A 49 8.69 16.57 -9.13
CA ARG A 49 9.33 15.30 -9.55
C ARG A 49 8.47 14.46 -10.49
N HIS A 50 7.15 14.55 -10.38
CA HIS A 50 6.18 13.87 -11.24
C HIS A 50 5.93 14.58 -12.59
N THR A 51 6.82 15.51 -12.99
CA THR A 51 6.77 16.09 -14.34
C THR A 51 7.14 15.06 -15.41
N GLU A 52 7.71 13.92 -15.02
CA GLU A 52 7.77 12.73 -15.86
C GLU A 52 6.48 11.92 -15.70
N PRO A 53 5.78 11.56 -16.79
CA PRO A 53 4.62 10.70 -16.71
C PRO A 53 5.02 9.42 -15.98
N ALA A 54 4.25 9.05 -14.95
CA ALA A 54 4.47 7.82 -14.20
C ALA A 54 4.57 6.66 -15.20
N THR A 55 5.79 6.20 -15.46
CA THR A 55 6.09 5.30 -16.58
C THR A 55 5.77 3.84 -16.25
N GLY A 56 5.12 3.61 -15.11
CA GLY A 56 4.84 2.30 -14.56
C GLY A 56 3.38 2.14 -14.15
N PRO A 57 2.90 0.89 -14.04
CA PRO A 57 1.54 0.60 -13.60
C PRO A 57 1.31 1.11 -12.17
N ALA A 58 0.16 1.73 -11.92
CA ALA A 58 -0.24 2.23 -10.60
C ALA A 58 -0.40 1.11 -9.55
N PHE A 59 -0.50 -0.14 -10.02
CA PHE A 59 -0.57 -1.34 -9.20
C PHE A 59 0.62 -2.24 -9.54
N ILE A 60 1.28 -2.74 -8.50
CA ILE A 60 2.34 -3.73 -8.64
C ILE A 60 1.69 -5.12 -8.56
N PRO A 61 1.85 -5.99 -9.58
CA PRO A 61 1.32 -7.34 -9.51
C PRO A 61 2.05 -8.14 -8.44
N ILE A 62 1.28 -8.75 -7.53
CA ILE A 62 1.81 -9.71 -6.57
C ILE A 62 1.65 -11.11 -7.17
N ASN A 63 2.77 -11.78 -7.45
CA ASN A 63 2.77 -13.18 -7.84
C ASN A 63 2.51 -14.03 -6.59
N LEU A 64 1.27 -14.49 -6.43
CA LEU A 64 0.94 -15.48 -5.43
C LEU A 64 1.45 -16.84 -5.90
N PRO A 65 2.05 -17.67 -5.01
CA PRO A 65 2.28 -19.06 -5.35
C PRO A 65 0.93 -19.67 -5.73
N SER A 66 0.85 -20.30 -6.90
CA SER A 66 -0.35 -21.03 -7.29
C SER A 66 -0.67 -22.03 -6.18
N LEU A 67 -1.76 -21.80 -5.46
CA LEU A 67 -2.35 -22.80 -4.58
C LEU A 67 -2.82 -23.92 -5.52
N THR A 68 -1.97 -24.92 -5.71
CA THR A 68 -2.19 -26.01 -6.69
C THR A 68 -3.32 -26.95 -6.28
N ALA A 69 -3.88 -26.80 -5.08
CA ALA A 69 -5.10 -27.49 -4.68
C ALA A 69 -6.31 -26.79 -5.31
N GLN A 70 -6.56 -27.04 -6.60
CA GLN A 70 -7.86 -26.75 -7.20
C GLN A 70 -8.95 -27.51 -6.40
N PRO A 71 -10.07 -26.88 -6.05
CA PRO A 71 -11.19 -27.60 -5.44
C PRO A 71 -11.72 -28.65 -6.43
N ILE A 72 -12.02 -29.84 -5.93
CA ILE A 72 -12.64 -30.93 -6.70
C ILE A 72 -14.16 -30.77 -6.83
N ALA A 73 -14.77 -30.02 -5.91
CA ALA A 73 -16.19 -29.69 -5.93
C ALA A 73 -16.47 -28.40 -5.17
N GLU A 74 -17.61 -27.80 -5.46
CA GLU A 74 -18.06 -26.55 -4.85
C GLU A 74 -19.58 -26.59 -4.59
N LEU A 75 -19.99 -26.10 -3.41
CA LEU A 75 -21.39 -26.00 -3.02
C LEU A 75 -21.77 -24.54 -2.77
N HIS A 76 -22.87 -24.10 -3.39
CA HIS A 76 -23.42 -22.74 -3.25
C HIS A 76 -24.70 -22.76 -2.42
N TYR A 77 -24.76 -21.92 -1.39
CA TYR A 77 -25.94 -21.76 -0.55
C TYR A 77 -26.75 -20.53 -0.97
N PRO A 78 -28.08 -20.51 -0.77
CA PRO A 78 -28.94 -19.36 -1.11
C PRO A 78 -28.57 -18.06 -0.38
N ASP A 79 -27.90 -18.15 0.76
CA ASP A 79 -27.44 -17.00 1.56
C ASP A 79 -26.09 -16.41 1.09
N GLY A 80 -25.55 -16.94 -0.02
CA GLY A 80 -24.30 -16.48 -0.61
C GLY A 80 -23.05 -17.16 -0.03
N ARG A 81 -23.19 -18.10 0.92
CA ARG A 81 -22.06 -18.92 1.36
C ARG A 81 -21.61 -19.88 0.25
N ARG A 82 -20.30 -20.14 0.20
CA ARG A 82 -19.65 -21.06 -0.72
C ARG A 82 -18.76 -22.01 0.07
N LEU A 83 -18.90 -23.31 -0.17
CA LEU A 83 -18.04 -24.34 0.41
C LEU A 83 -17.20 -24.98 -0.71
N LEU A 84 -15.89 -24.88 -0.58
CA LEU A 84 -14.92 -25.48 -1.50
C LEU A 84 -14.42 -26.80 -0.93
N ILE A 85 -14.50 -27.86 -1.72
CA ILE A 85 -14.08 -29.21 -1.34
C ILE A 85 -12.78 -29.51 -2.08
N HIS A 86 -11.71 -29.82 -1.35
CA HIS A 86 -10.41 -30.20 -1.92
C HIS A 86 -10.20 -31.72 -1.87
N ALA A 87 -9.25 -32.22 -2.66
CA ALA A 87 -8.87 -33.63 -2.63
C ALA A 87 -8.36 -34.06 -1.24
N GLY A 88 -8.60 -35.32 -0.88
CA GLY A 88 -8.17 -35.89 0.41
C GLY A 88 -9.22 -35.85 1.53
N ILE A 89 -10.44 -35.37 1.24
CA ILE A 89 -11.56 -35.40 2.17
C ILE A 89 -12.39 -36.67 1.94
N ASP A 90 -12.77 -37.37 3.01
CA ASP A 90 -13.61 -38.55 2.94
C ASP A 90 -15.11 -38.24 3.08
N ALA A 91 -15.96 -39.16 2.62
CA ALA A 91 -17.41 -39.01 2.68
C ALA A 91 -17.97 -38.91 4.11
N PRO A 92 -17.45 -39.64 5.12
CA PRO A 92 -17.87 -39.48 6.51
C PRO A 92 -17.67 -38.07 7.06
N PHE A 93 -16.49 -37.46 6.85
CA PHE A 93 -16.21 -36.10 7.30
C PHE A 93 -17.15 -35.08 6.66
N LEU A 94 -17.41 -35.20 5.34
CA LEU A 94 -18.35 -34.32 4.65
C LEU A 94 -19.75 -34.40 5.24
N LYS A 95 -20.21 -35.60 5.64
CA LYS A 95 -21.51 -35.75 6.30
C LYS A 95 -21.54 -35.03 7.64
N THR A 96 -20.48 -35.12 8.46
CA THR A 96 -20.41 -34.41 9.74
C THR A 96 -20.43 -32.89 9.58
N LEU A 97 -19.84 -32.36 8.50
CA LEU A 97 -19.80 -30.92 8.25
C LEU A 97 -21.15 -30.34 7.77
N LEU A 98 -21.95 -31.18 7.09
CA LEU A 98 -23.22 -30.79 6.47
C LEU A 98 -24.46 -31.17 7.28
N SER A 99 -24.29 -31.92 8.38
CA SER A 99 -25.37 -32.30 9.31
C SER A 99 -25.55 -31.23 10.38
#